data_AF-A0A6G2JT74-F1
#
_entry.id   AF-A0A6G2JT74-F1
#
_cell.length_a   1.000
_cell.length_b   1.000
_cell.length_c   1.000
_cell.angle_alpha   90.00
_cell.angle_beta   90.00
_cell.angle_gamma   90.00
#
_symmetry.space_group_name_H-M   'P 1'
#
loop_
_entity.id
_entity.type
_entity.pdbx_description
1 polymer ?
#
loop_
_entity_poly.entity_id
_entity_poly.type
_entity_poly.pdbx_seq_one_letter_code
_entity_poly.pdbx_strand_id
1 'polypeptide(L)'
;MKTEIVAVGTELLLGQIVDTNSSWMGEQLALAGIDSHYQTKVGDNWDRIEDAFRLALDRSDAVIVCGGLGPTQDDITREVLASVMGVELVLDERIAERIRSMFASRSRPMPENNLRQAMVPVGASPIPQQPGTAPGLVAPIRWVQGVGAIAPGAEPPAGAEVLDRVVYVVPGVPYEMREMMNGTVLGDLQRRAGVSATIESRVLRTWGQSESGLAEMLAGRIDELDEAGNPTLAFLASGIEGIKVRITAKGADSAEAWQLIDAEQAVLEPLLGDLVFAYDDDNMETAVLAELGRLGLTLGVAETITGGRMANRLSSAEAAMRAG
;
A
#
# COMPACT_ATOMS: atom_id res chain seq x y z
N MET A 1 3.69 6.35 -16.14
CA MET A 1 2.30 5.83 -16.24
C MET A 1 1.51 6.52 -15.14
N LYS A 2 0.36 7.12 -15.46
CA LYS A 2 -0.43 7.89 -14.50
C LYS A 2 -1.42 6.98 -13.77
N THR A 3 -1.35 6.98 -12.44
CA THR A 3 -2.24 6.21 -11.56
C THR A 3 -2.99 7.12 -10.60
N GLU A 4 -4.28 6.88 -10.43
CA GLU A 4 -5.12 7.63 -9.50
C GLU A 4 -5.69 6.73 -8.41
N ILE A 5 -5.87 7.29 -7.21
CA ILE A 5 -6.48 6.60 -6.07
C ILE A 5 -7.89 7.15 -5.83
N VAL A 6 -8.86 6.26 -5.70
CA VAL A 6 -10.23 6.58 -5.27
C VAL A 6 -10.54 5.80 -3.99
N ALA A 7 -10.69 6.50 -2.88
CA ALA A 7 -11.13 5.91 -1.62
C ALA A 7 -12.65 6.01 -1.48
N VAL A 8 -13.30 4.87 -1.25
CA VAL A 8 -14.75 4.73 -1.11
C VAL A 8 -15.06 4.46 0.36
N GLY A 9 -15.84 5.35 0.96
CA GLY A 9 -16.28 5.25 2.35
C GLY A 9 -16.89 6.55 2.86
N THR A 10 -18.15 6.52 3.27
CA THR A 10 -18.87 7.69 3.80
C THR A 10 -18.23 8.21 5.08
N GLU A 11 -17.69 7.32 5.91
CA GLU A 11 -16.95 7.62 7.13
C GLU A 11 -15.68 8.46 6.88
N LEU A 12 -15.08 8.35 5.67
CA LEU A 12 -13.93 9.16 5.26
C LEU A 12 -14.36 10.61 5.00
N LEU A 13 -15.52 10.82 4.39
CA LEU A 13 -16.08 12.16 4.13
C LEU A 13 -16.60 12.81 5.42
N LEU A 14 -17.13 12.02 6.34
CA LEU A 14 -17.59 12.49 7.65
C LEU A 14 -16.44 12.75 8.62
N GLY A 15 -15.20 12.41 8.26
CA GLY A 15 -14.02 12.59 9.12
C GLY A 15 -14.03 11.70 10.37
N GLN A 16 -14.78 10.60 10.34
CA GLN A 16 -14.83 9.64 11.45
C GLN A 16 -13.54 8.81 11.52
N ILE A 17 -12.92 8.59 10.37
CA ILE A 17 -11.60 7.98 10.24
C ILE A 17 -10.73 8.80 9.30
N VAL A 18 -9.42 8.76 9.52
CA VAL A 18 -8.43 9.36 8.62
C VAL A 18 -8.14 8.38 7.50
N ASP A 19 -8.11 8.86 6.26
CA ASP A 19 -7.69 8.07 5.11
C ASP A 19 -6.17 7.85 5.09
N THR A 20 -5.74 6.86 5.86
CA THR A 20 -4.33 6.42 5.89
C THR A 20 -4.00 5.50 4.72
N ASN A 21 -5.01 4.89 4.08
CA ASN A 21 -4.83 3.96 2.97
C ASN A 21 -4.34 4.70 1.72
N SER A 22 -4.97 5.80 1.33
CA SER A 22 -4.52 6.59 0.17
C SER A 22 -3.14 7.19 0.38
N SER A 23 -2.84 7.62 1.62
CA SER A 23 -1.50 8.10 1.98
C SER A 23 -0.44 7.01 1.79
N TRP A 24 -0.68 5.82 2.34
CA TRP A 24 0.23 4.69 2.23
C TRP A 24 0.40 4.23 0.77
N MET A 25 -0.70 4.09 0.01
CA MET A 25 -0.63 3.72 -1.41
C MET A 25 0.13 4.78 -2.23
N GLY A 26 -0.03 6.07 -1.92
CA GLY A 26 0.74 7.14 -2.56
C GLY A 26 2.25 7.00 -2.34
N GLU A 27 2.67 6.69 -1.10
CA GLU A 27 4.08 6.38 -0.79
C GLU A 27 4.57 5.17 -1.60
N GLN A 28 3.80 4.09 -1.66
CA GLN A 28 4.20 2.89 -2.41
C GLN A 28 4.26 3.09 -3.91
N LEU A 29 3.35 3.87 -4.50
CA LEU A 29 3.39 4.22 -5.93
C LEU A 29 4.64 5.04 -6.25
N ALA A 30 5.00 6.00 -5.40
CA ALA A 30 6.23 6.78 -5.56
C ALA A 30 7.48 5.90 -5.51
N LEU A 31 7.57 4.98 -4.55
CA LEU A 31 8.65 3.98 -4.47
C LEU A 31 8.67 3.05 -5.69
N ALA A 32 7.50 2.70 -6.22
CA ALA A 32 7.42 1.88 -7.44
C ALA A 32 7.75 2.67 -8.73
N GLY A 33 8.04 3.98 -8.65
CA GLY A 33 8.27 4.84 -9.81
C GLY A 33 7.01 5.09 -10.65
N ILE A 34 5.83 4.99 -10.04
CA ILE A 34 4.53 5.18 -10.67
C ILE A 34 3.97 6.55 -10.31
N ASP A 35 3.66 7.35 -11.32
CA ASP A 35 3.17 8.72 -11.14
C ASP A 35 1.74 8.71 -10.56
N SER A 36 1.55 9.28 -9.36
CA SER A 36 0.23 9.50 -8.79
C SER A 36 -0.07 10.98 -8.62
N HIS A 37 -1.04 11.49 -9.37
CA HIS A 37 -1.35 12.93 -9.42
C HIS A 37 -2.58 13.33 -8.61
N TYR A 38 -3.52 12.40 -8.43
CA TYR A 38 -4.80 12.68 -7.78
C TYR A 38 -5.16 11.57 -6.80
N GLN A 39 -5.78 11.99 -5.70
CA GLN A 39 -6.42 11.12 -4.73
C GLN A 39 -7.80 11.70 -4.42
N THR A 40 -8.85 10.89 -4.58
CA THR A 40 -10.25 11.31 -4.44
C THR A 40 -10.92 10.47 -3.36
N LYS A 41 -11.75 11.10 -2.51
CA LYS A 41 -12.60 10.40 -1.54
C LYS A 41 -14.05 10.56 -1.93
N VAL A 42 -14.81 9.48 -1.90
CA VAL A 42 -16.24 9.48 -2.23
C VAL A 42 -17.04 8.68 -1.21
N GLY A 43 -18.30 9.06 -1.02
CA GLY A 43 -19.24 8.30 -0.20
C GLY A 43 -19.82 7.12 -0.95
N ASP A 44 -20.46 6.21 -0.22
CA ASP A 44 -20.93 4.91 -0.70
C ASP A 44 -22.25 5.01 -1.48
N ASN A 45 -22.28 5.89 -2.48
CA ASN A 45 -23.44 6.10 -3.33
C ASN A 45 -23.09 5.80 -4.78
N TRP A 46 -23.98 5.10 -5.46
CA TRP A 46 -23.79 4.61 -6.82
C TRP A 46 -23.24 5.70 -7.76
N ASP A 47 -23.99 6.79 -7.93
CA ASP A 47 -23.63 7.87 -8.86
C ASP A 47 -22.29 8.52 -8.50
N ARG A 48 -21.98 8.66 -7.21
CA ARG A 48 -20.74 9.29 -6.75
C ARG A 48 -19.52 8.42 -7.03
N ILE A 49 -19.65 7.12 -6.80
CA ILE A 49 -18.61 6.15 -7.10
C ILE A 49 -18.42 6.10 -8.62
N GLU A 50 -19.50 5.96 -9.39
CA GLU A 50 -19.46 5.88 -10.85
C GLU A 50 -18.82 7.14 -11.48
N ASP A 51 -19.21 8.33 -11.03
CA ASP A 51 -18.63 9.59 -11.50
C ASP A 51 -17.11 9.66 -11.20
N ALA A 52 -16.69 9.21 -10.01
CA ALA A 52 -15.27 9.18 -9.66
C ALA A 52 -14.48 8.18 -10.49
N PHE A 53 -15.04 6.98 -10.76
CA PHE A 53 -14.44 6.02 -11.68
C PHE A 53 -14.23 6.61 -13.06
N ARG A 54 -15.28 7.20 -13.64
CA ARG A 54 -15.24 7.77 -15.00
C ARG A 54 -14.25 8.92 -15.09
N LEU A 55 -14.26 9.84 -14.12
CA LEU A 55 -13.34 10.96 -14.07
C LEU A 55 -11.88 10.48 -13.95
N ALA A 56 -11.61 9.49 -13.10
CA ALA A 56 -10.28 8.94 -12.92
C ALA A 56 -9.77 8.23 -14.19
N LEU A 57 -10.61 7.41 -14.83
CA LEU A 57 -10.29 6.69 -16.08
C LEU A 57 -10.07 7.64 -17.27
N ASP A 58 -10.72 8.80 -17.28
CA ASP A 58 -10.54 9.83 -18.31
C ASP A 58 -9.16 10.51 -18.25
N ARG A 59 -8.52 10.57 -17.08
CA ARG A 59 -7.26 11.32 -16.88
C ARG A 59 -6.05 10.46 -16.48
N SER A 60 -6.26 9.19 -16.18
CA SER A 60 -5.23 8.27 -15.69
C SER A 60 -5.21 6.97 -16.49
N ASP A 61 -4.04 6.33 -16.56
CA ASP A 61 -3.85 5.04 -17.21
C ASP A 61 -4.31 3.87 -16.32
N ALA A 62 -4.20 4.06 -15.01
CA ALA A 62 -4.66 3.13 -14.00
C ALA A 62 -5.44 3.83 -12.87
N VAL A 63 -6.39 3.11 -12.28
CA VAL A 63 -7.16 3.58 -11.12
C VAL A 63 -7.15 2.51 -10.03
N ILE A 64 -6.77 2.87 -8.82
CA ILE A 64 -6.84 2.02 -7.63
C ILE A 64 -8.01 2.49 -6.78
N VAL A 65 -9.00 1.63 -6.59
CA VAL A 65 -10.18 1.91 -5.78
C VAL A 65 -10.10 1.12 -4.48
N CYS A 66 -10.19 1.82 -3.36
CA CYS A 66 -10.04 1.23 -2.03
C CYS A 66 -11.35 1.38 -1.24
N GLY A 67 -11.99 0.27 -0.87
CA GLY A 67 -13.22 0.26 -0.07
C GLY A 67 -14.46 -0.25 -0.82
N GLY A 68 -15.55 -0.47 -0.08
CA GLY A 68 -16.85 -0.95 -0.60
C GLY A 68 -16.83 -2.38 -1.18
N LEU A 69 -15.98 -3.27 -0.64
CA LEU A 69 -15.86 -4.68 -1.06
C LEU A 69 -16.44 -5.70 -0.06
N GLY A 70 -16.97 -5.22 1.07
CA GLY A 70 -17.59 -6.07 2.06
C GLY A 70 -18.90 -6.73 1.58
N PRO A 71 -19.59 -7.45 2.48
CA PRO A 71 -20.83 -8.15 2.17
C PRO A 71 -22.09 -7.31 2.45
N THR A 72 -21.96 -6.04 2.85
CA THR A 72 -23.09 -5.22 3.29
C THR A 72 -23.82 -4.56 2.12
N GLN A 73 -24.87 -3.79 2.39
CA GLN A 73 -25.63 -3.10 1.35
C GLN A 73 -24.90 -1.87 0.81
N ASP A 74 -24.03 -1.26 1.62
CA ASP A 74 -23.25 -0.09 1.25
C ASP A 74 -21.97 -0.47 0.48
N ASP A 75 -21.59 -1.76 0.51
CA ASP A 75 -20.47 -2.31 -0.26
C ASP A 75 -20.84 -2.58 -1.72
N ILE A 76 -20.86 -1.52 -2.54
CA ILE A 76 -21.34 -1.55 -3.94
C ILE A 76 -20.24 -1.33 -4.98
N THR A 77 -18.97 -1.27 -4.60
CA THR A 77 -17.87 -0.91 -5.52
C THR A 77 -17.75 -1.88 -6.70
N ARG A 78 -18.05 -3.18 -6.51
CA ARG A 78 -17.96 -4.20 -7.57
C ARG A 78 -19.11 -4.08 -8.56
N GLU A 79 -20.30 -3.80 -8.07
CA GLU A 79 -21.48 -3.53 -8.86
C GLU A 79 -21.28 -2.29 -9.73
N VAL A 80 -20.75 -1.21 -9.16
CA VAL A 80 -20.44 0.01 -9.90
C VAL A 80 -19.34 -0.24 -10.94
N LEU A 81 -18.27 -0.98 -10.59
CA LEU A 81 -17.23 -1.35 -11.56
C LEU A 81 -17.82 -2.13 -12.74
N ALA A 82 -18.68 -3.12 -12.48
CA ALA A 82 -19.34 -3.89 -13.55
C ALA A 82 -20.18 -2.98 -14.47
N SER A 83 -20.92 -2.02 -13.90
CA SER A 83 -21.66 -1.01 -14.67
C SER A 83 -20.75 -0.13 -15.51
N VAL A 84 -19.64 0.36 -14.95
CA VAL A 84 -18.64 1.17 -15.67
C VAL A 84 -18.06 0.39 -16.84
N MET A 85 -17.80 -0.89 -16.67
CA MET A 85 -17.33 -1.79 -17.74
C MET A 85 -18.41 -2.17 -18.75
N GLY A 86 -19.69 -1.94 -18.45
CA GLY A 86 -20.82 -2.37 -19.28
C GLY A 86 -21.00 -3.88 -19.30
N VAL A 87 -20.70 -4.57 -18.21
CA VAL A 87 -20.74 -6.04 -18.10
C VAL A 87 -21.54 -6.51 -16.89
N GLU A 88 -21.94 -7.77 -16.90
CA GLU A 88 -22.58 -8.40 -15.76
C GLU A 88 -21.56 -8.88 -14.71
N LEU A 89 -22.05 -9.06 -13.49
CA LEU A 89 -21.35 -9.79 -12.44
C LEU A 89 -21.66 -11.27 -12.53
N VAL A 90 -20.63 -12.12 -12.47
CA VAL A 90 -20.77 -13.57 -12.45
C VAL A 90 -20.21 -14.16 -11.15
N LEU A 91 -20.83 -15.22 -10.64
CA LEU A 91 -20.36 -15.91 -9.45
C LEU A 91 -19.11 -16.72 -9.77
N ASP A 92 -18.00 -16.45 -9.07
CA ASP A 92 -16.83 -17.35 -9.07
C ASP A 92 -16.95 -18.35 -7.92
N GLU A 93 -17.29 -19.59 -8.25
CA GLU A 93 -17.47 -20.67 -7.28
C GLU A 93 -16.20 -20.97 -6.47
N ARG A 94 -15.00 -20.68 -7.00
CA ARG A 94 -13.75 -20.89 -6.26
C ARG A 94 -13.62 -19.88 -5.13
N ILE A 95 -14.01 -18.63 -5.39
CA ILE A 95 -14.04 -17.58 -4.36
C ILE A 95 -15.12 -17.90 -3.34
N ALA A 96 -16.32 -18.29 -3.78
CA ALA A 96 -17.41 -18.68 -2.89
C ALA A 96 -16.99 -19.81 -1.95
N GLU A 97 -16.31 -20.84 -2.47
CA GLU A 97 -15.84 -21.97 -1.68
C GLU A 97 -14.73 -21.58 -0.69
N ARG A 98 -13.83 -20.67 -1.10
CA ARG A 98 -12.82 -20.12 -0.18
C ARG A 98 -13.47 -19.36 0.96
N ILE A 99 -14.47 -18.53 0.69
CA ILE A 99 -15.22 -17.82 1.74
C ILE A 99 -15.92 -18.82 2.66
N ARG A 100 -16.62 -19.83 2.12
CA ARG A 100 -17.25 -20.90 2.94
C ARG A 100 -16.23 -21.58 3.86
N SER A 101 -15.06 -21.91 3.31
CA SER A 101 -13.95 -22.52 4.06
C SER A 101 -13.43 -21.63 5.20
N MET A 102 -13.35 -20.32 4.98
CA MET A 102 -12.93 -19.35 6.01
C MET A 102 -13.94 -19.22 7.16
N PHE A 103 -15.23 -19.41 6.91
CA PHE A 103 -16.25 -19.45 7.96
C PHE A 103 -16.24 -20.79 8.70
N ALA A 104 -16.11 -21.89 7.95
CA ALA A 104 -16.05 -23.25 8.49
C ALA A 104 -14.84 -23.45 9.41
N SER A 105 -13.65 -22.92 9.05
CA SER A 105 -12.45 -23.00 9.88
C SER A 105 -12.59 -22.29 11.23
N ARG A 106 -13.55 -21.38 11.36
CA ARG A 106 -13.90 -20.66 12.60
C ARG A 106 -15.14 -21.25 13.27
N SER A 107 -15.63 -22.41 12.83
CA SER A 107 -16.84 -23.07 13.31
C SER A 107 -18.08 -22.18 13.25
N ARG A 108 -18.17 -21.32 12.23
CA ARG A 108 -19.31 -20.41 12.02
C ARG A 108 -20.04 -20.76 10.72
N PRO A 109 -21.39 -20.71 10.71
CA PRO A 109 -22.12 -20.73 9.45
C PRO A 109 -21.86 -19.43 8.68
N MET A 110 -21.71 -19.54 7.36
CA MET A 110 -21.54 -18.39 6.48
C MET A 110 -22.91 -17.74 6.19
N PRO A 111 -23.09 -16.44 6.48
CA PRO A 111 -24.25 -15.69 6.01
C PRO A 111 -24.34 -15.66 4.47
N GLU A 112 -25.55 -15.71 3.92
CA GLU A 112 -25.76 -15.78 2.45
C GLU A 112 -25.24 -14.53 1.73
N ASN A 113 -25.35 -13.35 2.36
CA ASN A 113 -24.86 -12.10 1.78
C ASN A 113 -23.34 -12.08 1.55
N ASN A 114 -22.56 -12.94 2.21
CA ASN A 114 -21.14 -13.09 1.91
C ASN A 114 -20.88 -13.64 0.50
N LEU A 115 -21.83 -14.36 -0.12
CA LEU A 115 -21.71 -14.79 -1.52
C LEU A 115 -21.63 -13.62 -2.48
N ARG A 116 -22.16 -12.45 -2.10
CA ARG A 116 -21.97 -11.23 -2.89
C ARG A 116 -20.49 -10.98 -3.13
N GLN A 117 -19.59 -11.29 -2.18
CA GLN A 117 -18.14 -11.10 -2.30
C GLN A 117 -17.47 -12.02 -3.34
N ALA A 118 -18.16 -13.06 -3.80
CA ALA A 118 -17.72 -13.96 -4.87
C ALA A 118 -18.21 -13.54 -6.27
N MET A 119 -18.94 -12.44 -6.37
CA MET A 119 -19.37 -11.88 -7.65
C MET A 119 -18.24 -11.05 -8.28
N VAL A 120 -17.88 -11.39 -9.51
CA VAL A 120 -16.77 -10.81 -10.28
C VAL A 120 -17.29 -10.26 -11.61
N PRO A 121 -16.96 -9.02 -12.02
CA PRO A 121 -17.31 -8.50 -13.34
C PRO A 121 -16.72 -9.37 -14.46
N VAL A 122 -17.48 -9.62 -15.53
CA VAL A 122 -16.95 -10.34 -16.70
C VAL A 122 -15.75 -9.57 -17.29
N GLY A 123 -14.62 -10.27 -17.46
CA GLY A 123 -13.37 -9.68 -17.93
C GLY A 123 -12.44 -9.18 -16.82
N ALA A 124 -12.91 -9.09 -15.57
CA ALA A 124 -12.07 -8.89 -14.40
C ALA A 124 -11.55 -10.23 -13.86
N SER A 125 -10.48 -10.18 -13.08
CA SER A 125 -9.90 -11.33 -12.38
C SER A 125 -9.67 -11.02 -10.90
N PRO A 126 -9.89 -11.98 -9.98
CA PRO A 126 -9.59 -11.78 -8.57
C PRO A 126 -8.08 -11.66 -8.32
N ILE A 127 -7.71 -10.79 -7.37
CA ILE A 127 -6.35 -10.72 -6.84
C ILE A 127 -6.10 -11.98 -6.00
N PRO A 128 -4.98 -12.72 -6.21
CA PRO A 128 -4.73 -14.00 -5.53
C PRO A 128 -4.63 -13.89 -4.01
N GLN A 129 -4.04 -12.79 -3.51
CA GLN A 129 -4.00 -12.49 -2.09
C GLN A 129 -5.42 -12.18 -1.61
N GLN A 130 -5.92 -13.00 -0.69
CA GLN A 130 -7.24 -12.84 -0.08
C GLN A 130 -7.11 -13.20 1.42
N PRO A 131 -6.54 -12.29 2.22
CA PRO A 131 -6.41 -12.44 3.68
C PRO A 131 -7.77 -12.38 4.39
N GLY A 132 -8.70 -11.56 3.88
CA GLY A 132 -10.08 -11.45 4.34
C GLY A 132 -11.06 -12.22 3.45
N THR A 133 -12.37 -12.01 3.67
CA THR A 133 -13.39 -12.64 2.82
C THR A 133 -13.58 -11.91 1.49
N ALA A 134 -13.26 -10.62 1.43
CA ALA A 134 -13.35 -9.80 0.23
C ALA A 134 -12.12 -10.00 -0.67
N PRO A 135 -12.24 -10.63 -1.85
CA PRO A 135 -11.16 -10.62 -2.82
C PRO A 135 -11.03 -9.21 -3.44
N GLY A 136 -9.80 -8.78 -3.69
CA GLY A 136 -9.57 -7.66 -4.60
C GLY A 136 -9.78 -8.08 -6.05
N LEU A 137 -9.84 -7.11 -6.97
CA LEU A 137 -10.05 -7.33 -8.40
C LEU A 137 -9.04 -6.57 -9.24
N VAL A 138 -8.65 -7.15 -10.37
CA VAL A 138 -7.97 -6.49 -11.49
C VAL A 138 -8.90 -6.50 -12.67
N ALA A 139 -9.23 -5.33 -13.22
CA ALA A 139 -10.17 -5.17 -14.33
C ALA A 139 -9.51 -4.34 -15.46
N PRO A 140 -9.05 -5.00 -16.54
CA PRO A 140 -8.65 -4.30 -17.76
C PRO A 140 -9.87 -3.67 -18.42
N ILE A 141 -9.73 -2.43 -18.89
CA ILE A 141 -10.82 -1.67 -19.53
C ILE A 141 -10.30 -1.04 -20.81
N ARG A 142 -11.03 -1.20 -21.91
CA ARG A 142 -10.84 -0.40 -23.13
C ARG A 142 -11.66 0.88 -22.99
N TRP A 143 -11.03 2.03 -23.14
CA TRP A 143 -11.61 3.32 -22.80
C TRP A 143 -11.55 4.30 -23.96
N VAL A 144 -12.59 5.10 -24.14
CA VAL A 144 -12.60 6.26 -25.03
C VAL A 144 -12.80 7.50 -24.18
N GLN A 145 -11.83 8.41 -24.21
CA GLN A 145 -11.84 9.61 -23.39
C GLN A 145 -13.10 10.47 -23.64
N GLY A 146 -13.78 10.88 -22.58
CA GLY A 146 -15.02 11.66 -22.64
C GLY A 146 -16.26 10.87 -23.09
N VAL A 147 -16.12 9.57 -23.37
CA VAL A 147 -17.23 8.69 -23.77
C VAL A 147 -17.44 7.58 -22.73
N GLY A 148 -16.40 6.82 -22.39
CA GLY A 148 -16.47 5.74 -21.41
C GLY A 148 -15.86 4.43 -21.87
N ALA A 149 -16.19 3.34 -21.16
CA ALA A 149 -15.70 2.01 -21.46
C ALA A 149 -16.36 1.45 -22.72
N ILE A 150 -15.60 0.65 -23.47
CA ILE A 150 -16.10 -0.16 -24.58
C ILE A 150 -16.34 -1.57 -24.05
N ALA A 151 -17.61 -1.99 -24.01
CA ALA A 151 -17.99 -3.32 -23.60
C ALA A 151 -17.30 -4.40 -24.48
N PRO A 152 -17.02 -5.60 -23.94
CA PRO A 152 -16.44 -6.69 -24.71
C PRO A 152 -17.24 -6.99 -25.99
N GLY A 153 -16.56 -6.99 -27.14
CA GLY A 153 -17.19 -7.24 -28.44
C GLY A 153 -17.90 -6.04 -29.09
N ALA A 154 -17.98 -4.89 -28.41
CA ALA A 154 -18.49 -3.66 -29.01
C ALA A 154 -17.42 -2.94 -29.86
N GLU A 155 -17.86 -2.31 -30.95
CA GLU A 155 -16.99 -1.44 -31.75
C GLU A 155 -16.89 -0.05 -31.12
N PRO A 156 -15.70 0.57 -31.12
CA PRO A 156 -15.55 1.96 -30.68
C PRO A 156 -16.28 2.91 -31.64
N PRO A 157 -16.66 4.12 -31.18
CA PRO A 157 -17.12 5.17 -32.08
C PRO A 157 -16.11 5.42 -33.21
N ALA A 158 -16.61 5.68 -34.41
CA ALA A 158 -15.76 5.85 -35.59
C ALA A 158 -14.74 6.98 -35.40
N GLY A 159 -13.46 6.67 -35.56
CA GLY A 159 -12.35 7.62 -35.39
C GLY A 159 -11.97 7.92 -33.94
N ALA A 160 -12.57 7.27 -32.95
CA ALA A 160 -12.18 7.41 -31.55
C ALA A 160 -10.86 6.68 -31.27
N GLU A 161 -9.98 7.34 -30.51
CA GLU A 161 -8.80 6.71 -29.93
C GLU A 161 -9.23 5.80 -28.77
N VAL A 162 -8.81 4.53 -28.83
CA VAL A 162 -9.07 3.55 -27.77
C VAL A 162 -7.83 3.41 -26.91
N LEU A 163 -8.00 3.68 -25.62
CA LEU A 163 -6.96 3.62 -24.61
C LEU A 163 -7.11 2.36 -23.78
N ASP A 164 -6.01 1.67 -23.54
CA ASP A 164 -5.99 0.57 -22.57
C ASP A 164 -5.83 1.15 -21.17
N ARG A 165 -6.77 0.81 -20.29
CA ARG A 165 -6.83 1.21 -18.89
C ARG A 165 -6.90 -0.02 -18.00
N VAL A 166 -6.61 0.17 -16.72
CA VAL A 166 -6.79 -0.86 -15.71
C VAL A 166 -7.35 -0.27 -14.42
N VAL A 167 -8.33 -0.96 -13.84
CA VAL A 167 -8.84 -0.70 -12.51
C VAL A 167 -8.36 -1.81 -11.58
N TYR A 168 -7.85 -1.42 -10.42
CA TYR A 168 -7.65 -2.31 -9.28
C TYR A 168 -8.69 -1.95 -8.23
N VAL A 169 -9.37 -2.95 -7.65
CA VAL A 169 -10.23 -2.73 -6.49
C VAL A 169 -9.69 -3.53 -5.32
N VAL A 170 -9.41 -2.85 -4.22
CA VAL A 170 -8.82 -3.42 -3.00
C VAL A 170 -9.71 -3.13 -1.78
N PRO A 171 -9.70 -3.98 -0.74
CA PRO A 171 -10.51 -3.77 0.46
C PRO A 171 -10.15 -2.48 1.19
N GLY A 172 -11.07 -1.93 1.97
CA GLY A 172 -10.79 -0.78 2.85
C GLY A 172 -9.97 -1.13 4.09
N VAL A 173 -9.85 -2.43 4.41
CA VAL A 173 -9.11 -2.89 5.58
C VAL A 173 -7.60 -2.78 5.33
N PRO A 174 -6.83 -2.01 6.12
CA PRO A 174 -5.45 -1.65 5.76
C PRO A 174 -4.52 -2.82 5.50
N TYR A 175 -4.51 -3.85 6.36
CA TYR A 175 -3.60 -4.99 6.18
C TYR A 175 -3.94 -5.81 4.93
N GLU A 176 -5.23 -5.97 4.62
CA GLU A 176 -5.69 -6.70 3.43
C GLU A 176 -5.31 -5.95 2.15
N MET A 177 -5.52 -4.63 2.14
CA MET A 177 -5.12 -3.75 1.05
C MET A 177 -3.62 -3.81 0.80
N ARG A 178 -2.80 -3.72 1.86
CA ARG A 178 -1.33 -3.76 1.75
C ARG A 178 -0.82 -5.07 1.14
N GLU A 179 -1.38 -6.21 1.54
CA GLU A 179 -1.02 -7.51 0.96
C GLU A 179 -1.32 -7.57 -0.54
N MET A 180 -2.49 -7.07 -0.97
CA MET A 180 -2.87 -7.05 -2.38
C MET A 180 -2.02 -6.06 -3.20
N MET A 181 -1.73 -4.89 -2.62
CA MET A 181 -0.89 -3.88 -3.23
C MET A 181 0.52 -4.42 -3.50
N ASN A 182 1.18 -4.93 -2.46
CA ASN A 182 2.54 -5.46 -2.55
C ASN A 182 2.61 -6.76 -3.37
N GLY A 183 1.61 -7.64 -3.22
CA GLY A 183 1.61 -8.95 -3.84
C GLY A 183 1.23 -8.95 -5.33
N THR A 184 0.42 -7.99 -5.79
CA THR A 184 -0.10 -7.99 -7.17
C THR A 184 -0.08 -6.62 -7.83
N VAL A 185 -0.66 -5.59 -7.20
CA VAL A 185 -0.96 -4.32 -7.89
C VAL A 185 0.30 -3.59 -8.33
N LEU A 186 1.28 -3.40 -7.44
CA LEU A 186 2.50 -2.65 -7.75
C LEU A 186 3.31 -3.32 -8.87
N GLY A 187 3.49 -4.63 -8.78
CA GLY A 187 4.20 -5.38 -9.82
C GLY A 187 3.49 -5.36 -11.17
N ASP A 188 2.15 -5.34 -11.19
CA ASP A 188 1.39 -5.20 -12.44
C ASP A 188 1.50 -3.80 -13.03
N LEU A 189 1.42 -2.76 -12.21
CA LEU A 189 1.63 -1.38 -12.64
C LEU A 189 3.02 -1.15 -13.22
N GLN A 190 4.07 -1.65 -12.56
CA GLN A 190 5.46 -1.54 -13.05
C GLN A 190 5.64 -2.21 -14.41
N ARG A 191 5.12 -3.44 -14.57
CA ARG A 191 5.13 -4.15 -15.85
C ARG A 191 4.44 -3.35 -16.95
N ARG A 192 3.24 -2.80 -16.68
CA ARG A 192 2.48 -2.02 -17.65
C ARG A 192 3.14 -0.69 -17.98
N ALA A 193 3.78 -0.06 -17.00
CA ALA A 193 4.47 1.21 -17.16
C ALA A 193 5.78 1.07 -17.96
N GLY A 194 6.25 -0.15 -18.22
CA GLY A 194 7.58 -0.39 -18.80
C GLY A 194 8.69 0.12 -17.89
N VAL A 195 8.39 0.28 -16.60
CA VAL A 195 9.34 0.77 -15.60
C VAL A 195 10.22 -0.42 -15.25
N SER A 196 11.43 -0.44 -15.81
CA SER A 196 12.51 -1.31 -15.33
C SER A 196 13.12 -0.73 -14.05
N ALA A 197 13.23 0.59 -13.99
CA ALA A 197 13.91 1.26 -12.88
C ALA A 197 13.04 1.32 -11.62
N THR A 198 13.50 0.70 -10.53
CA THR A 198 12.80 0.72 -9.24
C THR A 198 13.44 1.75 -8.31
N ILE A 199 12.65 2.23 -7.35
CA ILE A 199 13.15 3.07 -6.26
C ILE A 199 13.02 2.26 -4.98
N GLU A 200 14.14 1.99 -4.33
CA GLU A 200 14.18 1.33 -3.04
C GLU A 200 14.56 2.35 -1.96
N SER A 201 14.28 2.04 -0.70
CA SER A 201 14.71 2.88 0.40
C SER A 201 15.06 2.07 1.63
N ARG A 202 16.02 2.57 2.40
CA ARG A 202 16.33 2.10 3.74
C ARG A 202 16.21 3.22 4.75
N VAL A 203 15.72 2.90 5.93
CA VAL A 203 15.61 3.84 7.04
C VAL A 203 16.61 3.48 8.12
N LEU A 204 17.56 4.37 8.38
CA LEU A 204 18.40 4.33 9.57
C LEU A 204 17.65 5.02 10.71
N ARG A 205 17.36 4.31 11.79
CA ARG A 205 16.67 4.89 12.94
C ARG A 205 17.67 5.41 13.95
N THR A 206 17.56 6.69 14.26
CA THR A 206 18.52 7.37 15.13
C THR A 206 17.88 7.89 16.41
N TRP A 207 18.65 7.87 17.50
CA TRP A 207 18.24 8.42 18.79
C TRP A 207 19.38 9.20 19.45
N GLY A 208 19.03 10.24 20.21
CA GLY A 208 19.99 11.03 21.00
C GLY A 208 20.51 12.31 20.34
N GLN A 209 20.10 12.60 19.10
CA GLN A 209 20.46 13.84 18.39
C GLN A 209 19.22 14.54 17.80
N SER A 210 19.30 15.86 17.66
CA SER A 210 18.30 16.68 16.98
C SER A 210 18.37 16.53 15.46
N GLU A 211 17.27 16.85 14.75
CA GLU A 211 17.25 16.86 13.29
C GLU A 211 18.32 17.80 12.71
N SER A 212 18.46 19.01 13.24
CA SER A 212 19.50 19.96 12.83
C SER A 212 20.91 19.43 13.09
N GLY A 213 21.11 18.71 14.20
CA GLY A 213 22.41 18.11 14.51
C GLY A 213 22.78 16.99 13.54
N LEU A 214 21.80 16.15 13.16
CA LEU A 214 22.01 15.12 12.13
C LEU A 214 22.26 15.74 10.75
N ALA A 215 21.52 16.79 10.39
CA ALA A 215 21.74 17.53 9.15
C ALA A 215 23.14 18.16 9.10
N GLU A 216 23.62 18.74 10.20
CA GLU A 216 24.98 19.27 10.29
C GLU A 216 26.05 18.17 10.19
N MET A 217 25.84 17.03 10.86
CA MET A 217 26.75 15.88 10.79
C MET A 217 26.86 15.29 9.38
N LEU A 218 25.75 15.27 8.63
CA LEU A 218 25.67 14.67 7.30
C LEU A 218 25.80 15.69 6.16
N ALA A 219 25.95 16.98 6.45
CA ALA A 219 25.90 18.06 5.46
C ALA A 219 26.83 17.81 4.26
N GLY A 220 28.11 17.48 4.54
CA GLY A 220 29.07 17.22 3.47
C GLY A 220 28.69 16.02 2.59
N ARG A 221 28.07 14.98 3.16
CA ARG A 221 27.61 13.82 2.37
C ARG A 221 26.35 14.14 1.57
N ILE A 222 25.46 14.96 2.13
CA ILE A 222 24.26 15.44 1.42
C ILE A 222 24.66 16.24 0.19
N ASP A 223 25.62 17.17 0.33
CA ASP A 223 26.10 17.98 -0.80
C ASP A 223 26.69 17.09 -1.92
N GLU A 224 27.48 16.07 -1.58
CA GLU A 224 28.02 15.11 -2.55
C GLU A 224 26.93 14.30 -3.28
N LEU A 225 25.89 13.89 -2.55
CA LEU A 225 24.78 13.12 -3.11
C LEU A 225 23.85 13.97 -3.96
N ASP A 226 23.62 15.23 -3.59
CA ASP A 226 22.83 16.18 -4.37
C ASP A 226 23.51 16.50 -5.72
N GLU A 227 24.85 16.55 -5.76
CA GLU A 227 25.60 16.68 -7.02
C GLU A 227 25.51 15.41 -7.89
N ALA A 228 25.55 14.22 -7.27
CA ALA A 228 25.43 12.94 -7.98
C ALA A 228 23.98 12.66 -8.45
N GLY A 229 22.99 13.15 -7.71
CA GLY A 229 21.56 13.01 -7.97
C GLY A 229 20.96 11.64 -7.61
N ASN A 230 21.76 10.68 -7.17
CA ASN A 230 21.33 9.34 -6.75
C ASN A 230 22.48 8.60 -6.02
N PRO A 231 22.29 8.05 -4.81
CA PRO A 231 21.08 8.09 -3.97
C PRO A 231 20.80 9.47 -3.34
N THR A 232 19.69 9.62 -2.63
CA THR A 232 19.31 10.83 -1.88
C THR A 232 19.08 10.54 -0.39
N LEU A 233 19.27 11.55 0.47
CA LEU A 233 19.01 11.46 1.91
C LEU A 233 17.85 12.36 2.34
N ALA A 234 17.03 11.88 3.26
CA ALA A 234 15.96 12.67 3.88
C ALA A 234 15.86 12.41 5.39
N PHE A 235 15.49 13.45 6.15
CA PHE A 235 15.22 13.36 7.58
C PHE A 235 13.71 13.31 7.83
N LEU A 236 13.27 12.39 8.67
CA LEU A 236 11.87 12.24 9.04
C LEU A 236 11.74 12.20 10.57
N ALA A 237 11.14 13.23 11.16
CA ALA A 237 10.84 13.25 12.57
C ALA A 237 9.73 12.24 12.90
N SER A 238 9.99 11.32 13.83
CA SER A 238 9.07 10.24 14.19
C SER A 238 8.58 10.31 15.64
N GLY A 239 8.53 11.51 16.22
CA GLY A 239 8.08 11.74 17.58
C GLY A 239 8.94 11.00 18.62
N ILE A 240 8.32 10.09 19.37
CA ILE A 240 9.00 9.31 20.43
C ILE A 240 9.93 8.22 19.90
N GLU A 241 9.97 7.98 18.58
CA GLU A 241 10.85 6.97 17.96
C GLU A 241 12.17 7.58 17.46
N GLY A 242 12.40 8.86 17.71
CA GLY A 242 13.61 9.57 17.28
C GLY A 242 13.48 10.14 15.87
N ILE A 243 14.64 10.39 15.26
CA ILE A 243 14.74 10.91 13.90
C ILE A 243 15.18 9.77 12.98
N LYS A 244 14.51 9.65 11.84
CA LYS A 244 14.82 8.66 10.81
C LYS A 244 15.65 9.33 9.72
N VAL A 245 16.76 8.70 9.33
CA VAL A 245 17.54 9.08 8.14
C VAL A 245 17.20 8.08 7.05
N ARG A 246 16.49 8.52 6.00
CA ARG A 246 16.08 7.67 4.88
C ARG A 246 17.07 7.81 3.74
N ILE A 247 17.64 6.69 3.30
CA ILE A 247 18.39 6.55 2.07
C ILE A 247 17.42 6.08 0.99
N THR A 248 17.36 6.78 -0.14
CA THR A 248 16.53 6.39 -1.29
C THR A 248 17.40 6.30 -2.52
N ALA A 249 17.33 5.18 -3.23
CA ALA A 249 18.10 4.97 -4.46
C ALA A 249 17.21 4.49 -5.60
N LYS A 250 17.54 4.95 -6.80
CA LYS A 250 16.94 4.46 -8.05
C LYS A 250 17.94 3.56 -8.77
N GLY A 251 17.53 2.34 -9.09
CA GLY A 251 18.32 1.37 -9.87
C GLY A 251 17.55 0.91 -11.10
N ALA A 252 18.21 0.32 -12.10
CA ALA A 252 17.56 -0.30 -13.26
C ALA A 252 16.82 -1.60 -12.90
N ASP A 253 17.07 -2.15 -11.72
CA ASP A 253 16.30 -3.16 -11.02
C ASP A 253 16.51 -3.04 -9.49
N SER A 254 15.81 -3.88 -8.71
CA SER A 254 15.87 -3.86 -7.24
C SER A 254 17.26 -4.22 -6.71
N ALA A 255 17.99 -5.11 -7.38
CA ALA A 255 19.33 -5.49 -6.94
C ALA A 255 20.30 -4.32 -7.06
N GLU A 256 20.25 -3.57 -8.16
CA GLU A 256 21.06 -2.36 -8.34
C GLU A 256 20.68 -1.26 -7.33
N ALA A 257 19.38 -1.04 -7.10
CA ALA A 257 18.92 -0.05 -6.13
C ALA A 257 19.40 -0.38 -4.70
N TRP A 258 19.32 -1.65 -4.28
CA TRP A 258 19.83 -2.10 -2.99
C TRP A 258 21.36 -2.01 -2.88
N GLN A 259 22.10 -2.26 -3.97
CA GLN A 259 23.56 -2.07 -3.97
C GLN A 259 23.95 -0.61 -3.70
N LEU A 260 23.22 0.35 -4.29
CA LEU A 260 23.45 1.77 -4.03
C LEU A 260 23.13 2.15 -2.58
N ILE A 261 22.03 1.60 -2.04
CA ILE A 261 21.63 1.81 -0.64
C ILE A 261 22.66 1.23 0.33
N ASP A 262 23.10 -0.01 0.10
CA ASP A 262 24.07 -0.69 0.95
C ASP A 262 25.42 0.04 0.94
N ALA A 263 25.86 0.53 -0.23
CA ALA A 263 27.06 1.35 -0.35
C ALA A 263 26.94 2.66 0.43
N GLU A 264 25.78 3.33 0.37
CA GLU A 264 25.55 4.56 1.12
C GLU A 264 25.46 4.32 2.63
N GLN A 265 24.76 3.27 3.06
CA GLN A 265 24.71 2.91 4.49
C GLN A 265 26.11 2.69 5.05
N ALA A 266 26.99 1.99 4.33
CA ALA A 266 28.35 1.75 4.78
C ALA A 266 29.17 3.04 4.98
N VAL A 267 28.80 4.13 4.29
CA VAL A 267 29.37 5.47 4.49
C VAL A 267 28.73 6.18 5.68
N LEU A 268 27.41 6.07 5.85
CA LEU A 268 26.67 6.75 6.91
C LEU A 268 26.86 6.14 8.29
N GLU A 269 26.99 4.82 8.40
CA GLU A 269 27.12 4.11 9.68
C GLU A 269 28.29 4.65 10.53
N PRO A 270 29.52 4.81 10.00
CA PRO A 270 30.62 5.41 10.76
C PRO A 270 30.39 6.87 11.15
N LEU A 271 29.65 7.64 10.35
CA LEU A 271 29.37 9.05 10.60
C LEU A 271 28.33 9.22 11.73
N LEU A 272 27.33 8.35 11.75
CA LEU A 272 26.25 8.37 12.74
C LEU A 272 26.64 7.61 14.01
N GLY A 273 27.47 6.59 13.91
CA GLY A 273 27.97 5.78 15.03
C GLY A 273 26.83 5.22 15.90
N ASP A 274 26.97 5.38 17.21
CA ASP A 274 26.03 4.87 18.22
C ASP A 274 24.63 5.51 18.18
N LEU A 275 24.43 6.51 17.32
CA LEU A 275 23.10 7.09 17.13
C LEU A 275 22.16 6.10 16.44
N VAL A 276 22.66 5.22 15.56
CA VAL A 276 21.83 4.24 14.83
C VAL A 276 21.54 3.05 15.74
N PHE A 277 20.25 2.81 16.03
CA PHE A 277 19.83 1.71 16.90
C PHE A 277 19.03 0.62 16.18
N ALA A 278 18.49 0.90 14.99
CA ALA A 278 17.64 -0.04 14.24
C ALA A 278 17.56 0.37 12.75
N TYR A 279 17.05 -0.54 11.92
CA TYR A 279 16.87 -0.35 10.48
C TYR A 279 15.41 -0.60 10.09
N ASP A 280 14.91 0.16 9.12
CA ASP A 280 13.61 -0.08 8.47
C ASP A 280 12.43 -0.17 9.46
N ASP A 281 11.80 -1.34 9.51
CA ASP A 281 10.63 -1.62 10.36
C ASP A 281 11.02 -1.98 11.80
N ASP A 282 12.30 -2.25 12.08
CA ASP A 282 12.76 -2.45 13.46
C ASP A 282 12.55 -1.21 14.30
N ASN A 283 12.37 -1.38 15.60
CA ASN A 283 12.16 -0.29 16.54
C ASN A 283 12.94 -0.55 17.82
N MET A 284 12.78 0.35 18.80
CA MET A 284 13.51 0.26 20.06
C MET A 284 13.21 -1.07 20.78
N GLU A 285 11.97 -1.53 20.71
CA GLU A 285 11.56 -2.79 21.32
C GLU A 285 12.19 -3.98 20.62
N THR A 286 12.14 -4.07 19.29
CA THR A 286 12.74 -5.19 18.56
C THR A 286 14.27 -5.21 18.72
N ALA A 287 14.92 -4.05 18.72
CA ALA A 287 16.36 -3.94 18.96
C ALA A 287 16.75 -4.46 20.36
N VAL A 288 16.04 -4.04 21.41
CA VAL A 288 16.27 -4.52 22.79
C VAL A 288 16.03 -6.02 22.90
N LEU A 289 14.95 -6.53 22.33
CA LEU A 289 14.60 -7.96 22.38
C LEU A 289 15.63 -8.82 21.63
N ALA A 290 16.07 -8.37 20.45
CA ALA A 290 17.10 -9.05 19.67
C ALA A 290 18.42 -9.15 20.45
N GLU A 291 18.84 -8.06 21.11
CA GLU A 291 20.07 -8.04 21.88
C GLU A 291 19.99 -8.90 23.16
N LEU A 292 18.83 -8.89 23.85
CA LEU A 292 18.57 -9.82 24.96
C LEU A 292 18.66 -11.27 24.51
N GLY A 293 18.08 -11.60 23.35
CA GLY A 293 18.15 -12.93 22.76
C GLY A 293 19.59 -13.34 22.42
N ARG A 294 20.37 -12.44 21.82
CA ARG A 294 21.78 -12.64 21.50
C ARG A 294 22.63 -12.92 22.75
N LEU A 295 22.33 -12.25 23.86
CA LEU A 295 23.03 -12.40 25.13
C LEU A 295 22.48 -13.52 26.02
N GLY A 296 21.35 -14.14 25.66
CA GLY A 296 20.66 -15.13 26.49
C GLY A 296 20.11 -14.56 27.80
N LEU A 297 19.75 -13.28 27.82
CA LEU A 297 19.26 -12.57 28.99
C LEU A 297 17.73 -12.47 28.99
N THR A 298 17.16 -12.24 30.18
CA THR A 298 15.74 -11.97 30.37
C THR A 298 15.52 -10.56 30.92
N LEU A 299 14.34 -9.99 30.66
CA LEU A 299 13.97 -8.64 31.07
C LEU A 299 12.74 -8.67 31.98
N GLY A 300 12.78 -7.91 33.07
CA GLY A 300 11.64 -7.63 33.95
C GLY A 300 11.31 -6.14 33.95
N VAL A 301 10.02 -5.81 33.94
CA VAL A 301 9.55 -4.42 33.84
C VAL A 301 8.62 -4.09 35.02
N ALA A 302 8.89 -2.98 35.71
CA ALA A 302 8.04 -2.42 36.76
C ALA A 302 7.71 -0.96 36.42
N GLU A 303 6.42 -0.65 36.29
CA GLU A 303 5.95 0.64 35.76
C GLU A 303 5.09 1.40 36.76
N THR A 304 5.30 2.71 36.83
CA THR A 304 4.45 3.65 37.59
C THR A 304 3.70 4.58 36.62
N ILE A 305 4.39 5.58 36.07
CA ILE A 305 3.81 6.62 35.22
C ILE A 305 3.37 6.09 33.85
N THR A 306 4.11 5.12 33.30
CA THR A 306 3.80 4.53 31.99
C THR A 306 2.65 3.53 32.03
N GLY A 307 2.25 3.07 33.22
CA GLY A 307 1.01 2.31 33.44
C GLY A 307 0.89 0.99 32.67
N GLY A 308 2.01 0.34 32.32
CA GLY A 308 2.02 -0.91 31.56
C GLY A 308 2.31 -0.73 30.07
N ARG A 309 2.51 0.50 29.59
CA ARG A 309 2.81 0.78 28.18
C ARG A 309 4.13 0.16 27.73
N MET A 310 5.15 0.14 28.58
CA MET A 310 6.45 -0.43 28.19
C MET A 310 6.35 -1.95 28.06
N ALA A 311 5.73 -2.61 29.05
CA ALA A 311 5.46 -4.04 28.99
C ALA A 311 4.60 -4.42 27.77
N ASN A 312 3.56 -3.63 27.47
CA ASN A 312 2.69 -3.86 26.33
C ASN A 312 3.41 -3.69 24.97
N ARG A 313 4.26 -2.66 24.83
CA ARG A 313 5.04 -2.44 23.59
C ARG A 313 6.03 -3.58 23.36
N LEU A 314 6.76 -3.99 24.40
CA LEU A 314 7.70 -5.12 24.33
C LEU A 314 7.01 -6.44 23.97
N SER A 315 5.89 -6.78 24.64
CA SER A 315 5.19 -8.03 24.36
C SER A 315 4.55 -8.07 22.97
N SER A 316 4.07 -6.92 22.48
CA SER A 316 3.54 -6.80 21.11
C SER A 316 4.64 -6.98 20.07
N ALA A 317 5.82 -6.38 20.29
CA ALA A 317 6.98 -6.54 19.42
C ALA A 317 7.50 -7.99 19.40
N GLU A 318 7.59 -8.64 20.57
CA GLU A 318 7.99 -10.06 20.66
C GLU A 318 7.03 -10.97 19.88
N ALA A 319 5.72 -10.72 19.97
CA ALA A 319 4.72 -11.48 19.22
C ALA A 319 4.88 -11.29 17.70
N ALA A 320 5.15 -10.07 17.25
CA ALA A 320 5.39 -9.77 15.85
C ALA A 320 6.66 -10.47 15.32
N MET A 321 7.76 -10.42 16.08
CA MET A 321 9.03 -11.09 15.73
C MET A 321 8.90 -12.61 15.60
N ARG A 322 7.94 -13.25 16.28
CA ARG A 322 7.70 -14.70 16.19
C ARG A 322 6.76 -15.11 15.06
N ALA A 323 6.02 -14.17 14.49
CA ALA A 323 5.00 -14.43 13.48
C ALA A 323 5.51 -14.30 12.04
N GLY A 324 6.62 -13.60 11.82
CA GLY A 324 7.38 -13.56 10.56
C GLY A 324 8.42 -14.66 10.49
#